data_AF-A0AAR5QH77-F1
#
_entry.id   AF-A0AAR5QH77-F1
#
_cell.length_a   1.000
_cell.length_b   1.000
_cell.length_c   1.000
_cell.angle_alpha   90.00
_cell.angle_beta   90.00
_cell.angle_gamma   90.00
#
_symmetry.space_group_name_H-M   'P 1'
#
loop_
_entity.id
_entity.type
_entity.pdbx_description
1 polymer ?
#
loop_
_entity_poly.entity_id
_entity_poly.type
_entity_poly.pdbx_seq_one_letter_code
_entity_poly.pdbx_strand_id
1 'polypeptide(L)'
;MSLIINENNLSGKLRYYMSHHQVEKADSTTSRTRVVFNASMQTSSGLSLNHVLKVGPVVQRDLFSILPRFRKHKFVLIGDLEKMYRQILVRPEDRGLQCIVWRDNPNSPMQHYTLNNITYGTASASFLATRCLLEIARDKESKHPLESEIIQNDFYVDDLLTGYNNIDQLIVIRKNFTNIFAEYGFRLRKFQSNSSSVLQDLQDNIGNADYTVSGETIKTLGITWNAQSDSFTYKAISSGKNKISVTKRVILSYISKQFDPLGLLSHITIRSKLIMQRLRQAKIKWDKSLLTDLHTQWLNLFN
;
A
#
# COMPACT_ATOMS: atom_id res chain seq x y z
N MET A 1 -5.00 15.36 15.32
CA MET A 1 -5.83 16.47 14.82
C MET A 1 -5.93 17.51 15.92
N SER A 2 -6.13 18.77 15.58
CA SER A 2 -6.29 19.86 16.56
C SER A 2 -7.65 20.53 16.39
N LEU A 3 -8.33 20.79 17.51
CA LEU A 3 -9.59 21.52 17.53
C LEU A 3 -9.36 22.97 17.10
N ILE A 4 -10.26 23.49 16.28
CA ILE A 4 -10.25 24.90 15.88
C ILE A 4 -11.15 25.65 16.88
N ILE A 5 -10.52 26.31 17.87
CA ILE A 5 -11.20 26.81 19.08
C ILE A 5 -11.93 28.15 18.86
N ASN A 6 -11.49 28.96 17.88
CA ASN A 6 -12.08 30.28 17.62
C ASN A 6 -12.46 30.44 16.15
N GLU A 7 -13.76 30.35 15.86
CA GLU A 7 -14.30 30.61 14.53
C GLU A 7 -14.08 32.07 14.09
N ASN A 8 -14.03 33.01 15.03
CA ASN A 8 -13.77 34.42 14.72
C ASN A 8 -12.32 34.69 14.28
N ASN A 9 -11.39 33.75 14.52
CA ASN A 9 -10.01 33.78 13.99
C ASN A 9 -9.88 33.07 12.62
N LEU A 10 -11.01 32.70 11.99
CA LEU A 10 -11.05 32.10 10.65
C LEU A 10 -10.96 33.14 9.53
N SER A 11 -11.28 34.41 9.81
CA SER A 11 -11.26 35.49 8.81
C SER A 11 -9.86 35.69 8.22
N GLY A 12 -9.75 35.57 6.89
CA GLY A 12 -8.51 35.84 6.15
C GLY A 12 -7.52 34.68 5.99
N LYS A 13 -7.75 33.51 6.59
CA LYS A 13 -6.88 32.33 6.39
C LYS A 13 -7.50 31.33 5.43
N LEU A 14 -6.76 30.96 4.38
CA LEU A 14 -7.19 29.96 3.40
C LEU A 14 -7.43 28.61 4.08
N ARG A 15 -8.63 28.06 3.88
CA ARG A 15 -9.04 26.78 4.45
C ARG A 15 -9.73 25.91 3.44
N TYR A 16 -9.53 24.61 3.59
CA TYR A 16 -10.21 23.61 2.79
C TYR A 16 -10.74 22.50 3.70
N TYR A 17 -12.05 22.27 3.64
CA TYR A 17 -12.72 21.22 4.39
C TYR A 17 -12.87 19.96 3.53
N MET A 18 -12.17 18.89 3.92
CA MET A 18 -12.31 17.58 3.31
C MET A 18 -13.58 16.89 3.83
N SER A 19 -14.40 16.40 2.90
CA SER A 19 -15.41 15.40 3.26
C SER A 19 -14.72 14.08 3.61
N HIS A 20 -15.32 13.31 4.51
CA HIS A 20 -14.79 12.03 4.93
C HIS A 20 -15.90 11.02 5.22
N HIS A 21 -15.57 9.74 5.11
CA HIS A 21 -16.48 8.64 5.41
C HIS A 21 -15.71 7.41 5.89
N GLN A 22 -16.40 6.48 6.54
CA GLN A 22 -15.82 5.23 6.96
C GLN A 22 -15.88 4.17 5.85
N VAL A 23 -14.82 3.37 5.75
CA VAL A 23 -14.76 2.16 4.94
C VAL A 23 -14.39 1.01 5.86
N GLU A 24 -15.20 -0.04 5.85
CA GLU A 24 -14.92 -1.26 6.60
C GLU A 24 -14.07 -2.22 5.77
N LYS A 25 -13.05 -2.78 6.42
CA LYS A 25 -12.17 -3.79 5.83
C LYS A 25 -12.28 -5.04 6.69
N ALA A 26 -13.24 -5.91 6.33
CA ALA A 26 -13.56 -7.13 7.09
C ALA A 26 -12.33 -8.02 7.34
N ASP A 27 -11.36 -8.03 6.42
CA ASP A 27 -10.14 -8.84 6.49
C ASP A 27 -8.97 -8.18 7.25
N SER A 28 -9.15 -6.98 7.85
CA SER A 28 -8.07 -6.29 8.55
C SER A 28 -8.03 -6.68 10.04
N THR A 29 -6.93 -7.28 10.46
CA THR A 29 -6.69 -7.68 11.86
C THR A 29 -6.49 -6.50 12.83
N THR A 30 -6.02 -5.33 12.34
CA THR A 30 -5.64 -4.20 13.21
C THR A 30 -6.51 -2.95 13.09
N SER A 31 -7.23 -2.75 11.99
CA SER A 31 -8.11 -1.58 11.80
C SER A 31 -9.32 -1.95 10.94
N ARG A 32 -10.37 -2.48 11.58
CA ARG A 32 -11.61 -2.89 10.91
C ARG A 32 -12.29 -1.73 10.18
N THR A 33 -12.11 -0.50 10.67
CA THR A 33 -12.65 0.72 10.08
C THR A 33 -11.52 1.68 9.70
N ARG A 34 -11.56 2.20 8.47
CA ARG A 34 -10.65 3.24 7.97
C ARG A 34 -11.46 4.48 7.58
N VAL A 35 -10.99 5.65 7.97
CA VAL A 35 -11.56 6.93 7.50
C VAL A 35 -10.93 7.26 6.16
N VAL A 36 -11.74 7.56 5.15
CA VAL A 36 -11.29 8.03 3.84
C VAL A 36 -11.58 9.52 3.74
N PHE A 37 -10.56 10.31 3.39
CA PHE A 37 -10.68 11.75 3.17
C PHE A 37 -10.76 12.04 1.66
N ASN A 38 -11.66 12.95 1.27
CA ASN A 38 -11.84 13.36 -0.12
C ASN A 38 -11.31 14.79 -0.33
N ALA A 39 -10.08 14.88 -0.82
CA ALA A 39 -9.44 16.13 -1.22
C ALA A 39 -9.73 16.53 -2.69
N SER A 40 -10.58 15.78 -3.39
CA SER A 40 -10.97 16.05 -4.79
C SER A 40 -12.34 16.71 -4.92
N MET A 41 -13.05 16.95 -3.81
CA MET A 41 -14.32 17.66 -3.81
C MET A 41 -14.11 19.14 -4.18
N GLN A 42 -14.85 19.64 -5.16
CA GLN A 42 -14.75 21.05 -5.53
C GLN A 42 -15.41 21.93 -4.46
N THR A 43 -14.78 23.08 -4.21
CA THR A 43 -15.35 24.15 -3.38
C THR A 43 -16.21 25.09 -4.23
N SER A 44 -16.79 26.12 -3.61
CA SER A 44 -17.48 27.21 -4.32
C SER A 44 -16.62 27.94 -5.36
N SER A 45 -15.29 27.81 -5.29
CA SER A 45 -14.37 28.32 -6.31
C SER A 45 -14.26 27.45 -7.57
N GLY A 46 -14.91 26.27 -7.59
CA GLY A 46 -14.75 25.27 -8.66
C GLY A 46 -13.44 24.46 -8.59
N LEU A 47 -12.55 24.79 -7.65
CA LEU A 47 -11.29 24.07 -7.43
C LEU A 47 -11.41 23.13 -6.22
N SER A 48 -10.72 21.99 -6.31
CA SER A 48 -10.49 21.06 -5.20
C SER A 48 -9.05 21.19 -4.72
N LEU A 49 -8.75 20.70 -3.52
CA LEU A 49 -7.37 20.74 -3.00
C LEU A 49 -6.41 19.97 -3.92
N ASN A 50 -6.82 18.79 -4.41
CA ASN A 50 -6.01 17.98 -5.31
C ASN A 50 -5.76 18.62 -6.68
N HIS A 51 -6.63 19.53 -7.15
CA HIS A 51 -6.37 20.29 -8.37
C HIS A 51 -5.25 21.34 -8.19
N VAL A 52 -5.06 21.84 -6.96
CA VAL A 52 -4.10 22.92 -6.66
C VAL A 52 -2.76 22.38 -6.17
N LEU A 53 -2.76 21.26 -5.46
CA LEU A 53 -1.55 20.63 -4.93
C LEU A 53 -0.64 20.09 -6.05
N LYS A 54 0.66 20.35 -5.92
CA LYS A 54 1.67 19.70 -6.77
C LYS A 54 1.93 18.28 -6.26
N VAL A 55 1.73 17.29 -7.12
CA VAL A 55 1.93 15.85 -6.80
C VAL A 55 3.37 15.56 -6.37
N GLY A 56 4.35 16.23 -7.00
CA GLY A 56 5.77 15.90 -6.87
C GLY A 56 6.18 14.73 -7.77
N PRO A 57 7.48 14.56 -8.06
CA PRO A 57 7.97 13.45 -8.86
C PRO A 57 7.86 12.12 -8.11
N VAL A 58 7.85 11.01 -8.83
CA VAL A 58 8.02 9.68 -8.22
C VAL A 58 9.49 9.53 -7.82
N VAL A 59 9.74 9.36 -6.51
CA VAL A 59 11.11 9.25 -5.97
C VAL A 59 11.44 7.85 -5.43
N GLN A 60 10.44 6.99 -5.26
CA GLN A 60 10.62 5.60 -4.86
C GLN A 60 10.97 4.72 -6.06
N ARG A 61 11.62 3.58 -5.80
CA ARG A 61 11.80 2.54 -6.82
C ARG A 61 10.46 1.91 -7.19
N ASP A 62 10.37 1.47 -8.44
CA ASP A 62 9.18 0.78 -8.91
C ASP A 62 9.11 -0.64 -8.30
N LEU A 63 7.88 -1.14 -8.16
CA LEU A 63 7.62 -2.46 -7.58
C LEU A 63 8.34 -3.58 -8.34
N PHE A 64 8.46 -3.46 -9.67
CA PHE A 64 9.15 -4.46 -10.48
C PHE A 64 10.64 -4.51 -10.17
N SER A 65 11.30 -3.40 -9.83
CA SER A 65 12.71 -3.39 -9.42
C SER A 65 12.94 -3.93 -8.01
N ILE A 66 11.99 -3.71 -7.10
CA ILE A 66 12.09 -4.13 -5.69
C ILE A 66 11.99 -5.66 -5.57
N LEU A 67 11.05 -6.29 -6.29
CA LEU A 67 10.78 -7.72 -6.12
C LEU A 67 11.96 -8.64 -6.51
N PRO A 68 12.66 -8.48 -7.66
CA PRO A 68 13.84 -9.25 -8.00
C PRO A 68 15.00 -8.98 -7.04
N ARG A 69 15.13 -7.74 -6.57
CA ARG A 69 16.15 -7.40 -5.56
C ARG A 69 15.89 -8.15 -4.26
N PHE A 70 14.66 -8.15 -3.78
CA PHE A 70 14.25 -8.97 -2.65
C PHE A 70 14.57 -10.47 -2.87
N ARG A 71 14.31 -11.00 -4.07
CA ARG A 71 14.59 -12.41 -4.41
C ARG A 71 16.07 -12.76 -4.59
N LYS A 72 16.98 -11.78 -4.69
CA LYS A 72 18.42 -12.05 -4.87
C LYS A 72 19.09 -12.56 -3.58
N HIS A 73 18.43 -12.40 -2.43
CA HIS A 73 19.00 -12.66 -1.12
C HIS A 73 18.69 -14.07 -0.62
N LYS A 74 19.66 -14.70 0.06
CA LYS A 74 19.45 -16.00 0.73
C LYS A 74 18.50 -15.89 1.92
N PHE A 75 18.65 -14.85 2.73
CA PHE A 75 17.79 -14.54 3.86
C PHE A 75 17.09 -13.21 3.61
N VAL A 76 15.79 -13.15 3.87
CA VAL A 76 14.98 -11.97 3.55
C VAL A 76 14.33 -11.38 4.79
N LEU A 77 14.05 -10.08 4.75
CA LEU A 77 13.37 -9.34 5.80
C LEU A 77 12.27 -8.47 5.19
N ILE A 78 11.06 -8.62 5.72
CA ILE A 78 9.92 -7.76 5.41
C ILE A 78 9.57 -6.95 6.67
N GLY A 79 9.15 -5.69 6.49
CA GLY A 79 8.61 -4.85 7.56
C GLY A 79 7.59 -3.83 7.06
N ASP A 80 6.82 -3.25 7.98
CA ASP A 80 5.74 -2.26 7.76
C ASP A 80 5.98 -1.03 8.64
N LEU A 81 6.03 0.16 8.04
CA LEU A 81 6.03 1.43 8.78
C LEU A 81 4.62 1.75 9.28
N GLU A 82 4.41 1.69 10.60
CA GLU A 82 3.09 1.86 11.19
C GLU A 82 2.46 3.20 10.79
N LYS A 83 1.39 3.14 9.98
CA LYS A 83 0.58 4.31 9.62
C LYS A 83 1.48 5.46 9.15
N MET A 84 2.48 5.16 8.31
CA MET A 84 3.57 6.06 7.90
C MET A 84 3.16 7.53 7.72
N TYR A 85 2.11 7.81 6.93
CA TYR A 85 1.60 9.17 6.70
C TYR A 85 1.25 9.94 7.99
N ARG A 86 0.70 9.24 9.00
CA ARG A 86 0.29 9.81 10.28
C ARG A 86 1.46 10.07 11.23
N GLN A 87 2.68 9.63 10.89
CA GLN A 87 3.89 9.91 11.67
C GLN A 87 4.60 11.18 11.19
N ILE A 88 4.18 11.75 10.05
CA ILE A 88 4.81 12.93 9.45
C ILE A 88 3.93 14.16 9.67
N LEU A 89 4.48 15.20 10.29
CA LEU A 89 3.77 16.46 10.52
C LEU A 89 3.74 17.33 9.26
N VAL A 90 2.60 17.96 9.00
CA VAL A 90 2.46 19.05 8.04
C VAL A 90 2.83 20.35 8.74
N ARG A 91 3.43 21.28 7.98
CA ARG A 91 3.83 22.59 8.50
C ARG A 91 2.61 23.33 9.04
N PRO A 92 2.69 23.99 10.22
CA PRO A 92 1.54 24.64 10.86
C PRO A 92 0.75 25.57 9.94
N GLU A 93 1.43 26.29 9.05
CA GLU A 93 0.85 27.22 8.06
C GLU A 93 -0.05 26.53 7.02
N ASP A 94 0.27 25.29 6.63
CA ASP A 94 -0.45 24.55 5.59
C ASP A 94 -1.61 23.72 6.16
N ARG A 95 -1.65 23.50 7.48
CA ARG A 95 -2.65 22.64 8.14
C ARG A 95 -4.08 23.10 7.86
N GLY A 96 -4.31 24.41 7.69
CA GLY A 96 -5.61 24.98 7.35
C GLY A 96 -6.25 24.39 6.08
N LEU A 97 -5.45 23.82 5.18
CA LEU A 97 -5.93 23.15 3.96
C LEU A 97 -6.40 21.70 4.20
N GLN A 98 -6.25 21.17 5.41
CA GLN A 98 -6.64 19.82 5.77
C GLN A 98 -7.69 19.83 6.90
N CYS A 99 -8.72 20.67 6.77
CA CYS A 99 -9.78 20.77 7.75
C CYS A 99 -10.82 19.66 7.59
N ILE A 100 -11.47 19.26 8.69
CA ILE A 100 -12.62 18.36 8.71
C ILE A 100 -13.65 18.85 9.73
N VAL A 101 -14.87 18.34 9.63
CA VAL A 101 -15.89 18.45 10.69
C VAL A 101 -16.07 17.09 11.35
N TRP A 102 -16.24 17.07 12.68
CA TRP A 102 -16.42 15.84 13.44
C TRP A 102 -17.36 16.08 14.64
N ARG A 103 -18.08 15.03 15.04
CA ARG A 103 -18.85 14.96 16.29
C ARG A 103 -18.90 13.51 16.72
N ASP A 104 -18.78 13.25 18.02
CA ASP A 104 -18.78 11.87 18.55
C ASP A 104 -20.17 11.25 18.61
N ASN A 105 -21.21 12.08 18.72
CA ASN A 105 -22.59 11.64 18.70
C ASN A 105 -23.48 12.61 17.88
N PRO A 106 -24.61 12.13 17.33
CA PRO A 106 -25.50 12.94 16.50
C PRO A 106 -26.07 14.18 17.20
N ASN A 107 -26.11 14.18 18.53
CA ASN A 107 -26.68 15.26 19.34
C ASN A 107 -25.64 16.30 19.78
N SER A 108 -24.34 16.00 19.60
CA SER A 108 -23.27 16.93 19.95
C SER A 108 -23.11 18.01 18.89
N PRO A 109 -22.67 19.20 19.31
CA PRO A 109 -22.33 20.26 18.37
C PRO A 109 -21.25 19.77 17.40
N MET A 110 -21.37 20.17 16.14
CA MET A 110 -20.36 19.89 15.14
C MET A 110 -19.09 20.68 15.47
N GLN A 111 -17.96 20.00 15.50
CA GLN A 111 -16.67 20.59 15.81
C GLN A 111 -15.79 20.62 14.57
N HIS A 112 -15.00 21.69 14.44
CA HIS A 112 -14.06 21.87 13.34
C HIS A 112 -12.65 21.46 13.79
N TYR A 113 -12.00 20.63 12.99
CA TYR A 113 -10.65 20.15 13.25
C TYR A 113 -9.73 20.41 12.08
N THR A 114 -8.45 20.53 12.38
CA THR A 114 -7.38 20.48 11.39
C THR A 114 -6.56 19.21 11.56
N LEU A 115 -6.25 18.52 10.46
CA LEU A 115 -5.34 17.39 10.48
C LEU A 115 -3.89 17.90 10.50
N ASN A 116 -3.10 17.39 11.44
CA ASN A 116 -1.73 17.87 11.69
C ASN A 116 -0.67 17.11 10.91
N ASN A 117 -1.03 15.93 10.41
CA ASN A 117 -0.12 15.02 9.71
C ASN A 117 -0.44 14.99 8.22
N ILE A 118 0.41 14.34 7.44
CA ILE A 118 0.12 14.09 6.03
C ILE A 118 -1.18 13.27 5.94
N THR A 119 -2.16 13.81 5.21
CA THR A 119 -3.44 13.13 4.99
C THR A 119 -3.39 12.35 3.68
N TYR A 120 -3.53 11.02 3.78
CA TYR A 120 -3.68 10.17 2.60
C TYR A 120 -4.95 10.57 1.80
N GLY A 121 -4.88 10.45 0.48
CA GLY A 121 -5.92 10.96 -0.43
C GLY A 121 -5.68 12.38 -0.93
N THR A 122 -4.69 13.10 -0.37
CA THR A 122 -4.17 14.33 -0.97
C THR A 122 -3.14 14.01 -2.06
N ALA A 123 -3.10 14.83 -3.11
CA ALA A 123 -2.31 14.58 -4.32
C ALA A 123 -0.79 14.47 -4.07
N SER A 124 -0.27 15.23 -3.10
CA SER A 124 1.15 15.26 -2.74
C SER A 124 1.56 14.26 -1.65
N ALA A 125 0.60 13.56 -1.03
CA ALA A 125 0.86 12.73 0.16
C ALA A 125 1.97 11.71 -0.06
N SER A 126 1.90 10.96 -1.18
CA SER A 126 2.86 9.89 -1.47
C SER A 126 4.27 10.43 -1.70
N PHE A 127 4.42 11.54 -2.43
CA PHE A 127 5.73 12.17 -2.61
C PHE A 127 6.29 12.66 -1.27
N LEU A 128 5.48 13.37 -0.48
CA LEU A 128 5.94 13.91 0.81
C LEU A 128 6.39 12.79 1.75
N ALA A 129 5.61 11.72 1.85
CA ALA A 129 5.94 10.58 2.72
C ALA A 129 7.22 9.86 2.28
N THR A 130 7.32 9.50 1.00
CA THR A 130 8.49 8.80 0.47
C THR A 130 9.75 9.68 0.47
N ARG A 131 9.60 10.99 0.26
CA ARG A 131 10.71 11.93 0.35
C ARG A 131 11.30 12.03 1.74
N CYS A 132 10.50 11.88 2.80
CA CYS A 132 10.99 11.78 4.18
C CYS A 132 11.91 10.56 4.36
N LEU A 133 11.57 9.39 3.79
CA LEU A 133 12.45 8.21 3.85
C LEU A 133 13.79 8.48 3.14
N LEU A 134 13.76 9.13 1.99
CA LEU A 134 14.99 9.52 1.30
C LEU A 134 15.83 10.52 2.08
N GLU A 135 15.21 11.36 2.92
CA GLU A 135 15.96 12.25 3.80
C GLU A 135 16.64 11.48 4.92
N ILE A 136 15.92 10.55 5.55
CA ILE A 136 16.49 9.63 6.55
C ILE A 136 17.71 8.91 5.99
N ALA A 137 17.63 8.42 4.75
CA ALA A 137 18.75 7.75 4.10
C ALA A 137 19.97 8.68 3.91
N ARG A 138 19.75 9.93 3.49
CA ARG A 138 20.84 10.91 3.33
C ARG A 138 21.50 11.25 4.66
N ASP A 139 20.69 11.50 5.67
CA ASP A 139 21.17 11.86 7.01
C ASP A 139 21.96 10.72 7.67
N LYS A 140 21.66 9.46 7.31
CA LYS A 140 22.31 8.27 7.87
C LYS A 140 23.44 7.72 7.01
N GLU A 141 23.65 8.23 5.80
CA GLU A 141 24.60 7.67 4.83
C GLU A 141 26.02 7.53 5.39
N SER A 142 26.51 8.52 6.14
CA SER A 142 27.87 8.49 6.68
C SER A 142 28.07 7.48 7.81
N LYS A 143 27.02 7.16 8.57
CA LYS A 143 27.08 6.26 9.75
C LYS A 143 26.55 4.86 9.45
N HIS A 144 25.58 4.76 8.55
CA HIS A 144 24.85 3.56 8.18
C HIS A 144 24.69 3.48 6.65
N PRO A 145 25.80 3.37 5.89
CA PRO A 145 25.75 3.41 4.42
C PRO A 145 24.89 2.28 3.83
N LEU A 146 24.95 1.08 4.41
CA LEU A 146 24.18 -0.08 3.96
C LEU A 146 22.68 0.12 4.16
N GLU A 147 22.26 0.52 5.36
CA GLU A 147 20.85 0.80 5.66
C GLU A 147 20.34 1.97 4.81
N SER A 148 21.18 2.96 4.55
CA SER A 148 20.84 4.10 3.70
C SER A 148 20.61 3.69 2.24
N GLU A 149 21.42 2.76 1.70
CA GLU A 149 21.19 2.18 0.39
C GLU A 149 19.87 1.40 0.35
N ILE A 150 19.60 0.59 1.37
CA ILE A 150 18.36 -0.19 1.48
C ILE A 150 17.15 0.75 1.58
N ILE A 151 17.19 1.81 2.40
CA ILE A 151 16.07 2.76 2.52
C ILE A 151 15.73 3.40 1.17
N GLN A 152 16.75 3.70 0.36
CA GLN A 152 16.56 4.31 -0.96
C GLN A 152 15.97 3.36 -2.01
N ASN A 153 16.15 2.05 -1.84
CA ASN A 153 15.91 1.10 -2.92
C ASN A 153 14.90 0.00 -2.63
N ASP A 154 14.64 -0.31 -1.36
CA ASP A 154 13.92 -1.53 -0.94
C ASP A 154 12.59 -1.22 -0.26
N PHE A 155 12.26 0.07 -0.08
CA PHE A 155 10.93 0.50 0.34
C PHE A 155 10.00 0.70 -0.84
N TYR A 156 8.79 0.16 -0.72
CA TYR A 156 7.65 0.54 -1.54
C TYR A 156 6.61 1.20 -0.63
N VAL A 157 6.58 2.54 -0.63
CA VAL A 157 5.80 3.33 0.33
C VAL A 157 6.18 2.97 1.78
N ASP A 158 5.28 2.31 2.52
CA ASP A 158 5.43 1.91 3.92
C ASP A 158 5.99 0.50 4.10
N ASP A 159 6.04 -0.31 3.05
CA ASP A 159 6.52 -1.69 3.08
C ASP A 159 8.03 -1.77 2.77
N LEU A 160 8.81 -2.38 3.65
CA LEU A 160 10.22 -2.75 3.46
C LEU A 160 10.32 -4.17 2.93
N LEU A 161 11.00 -4.39 1.80
CA LEU A 161 11.33 -5.72 1.29
C LEU A 161 12.82 -5.79 0.95
N THR A 162 13.61 -6.32 1.88
CA THR A 162 15.07 -6.40 1.75
C THR A 162 15.59 -7.79 2.11
N GLY A 163 16.90 -7.96 2.12
CA GLY A 163 17.54 -9.19 2.55
C GLY A 163 19.06 -9.11 2.60
N TYR A 164 19.67 -10.20 3.00
CA TYR A 164 21.12 -10.36 3.00
C TYR A 164 21.52 -11.83 2.89
N ASN A 165 22.77 -12.10 2.52
CA ASN A 165 23.25 -13.48 2.35
C ASN A 165 23.80 -14.11 3.63
N ASN A 166 24.13 -13.27 4.62
CA ASN A 166 24.56 -13.66 5.95
C ASN A 166 23.44 -13.34 6.96
N ILE A 167 23.10 -14.32 7.80
CA ILE A 167 21.99 -14.22 8.74
C ILE A 167 22.27 -13.26 9.91
N ASP A 168 23.48 -13.28 10.45
CA ASP A 168 23.89 -12.40 11.56
C ASP A 168 23.86 -10.94 11.11
N GLN A 169 24.32 -10.67 9.89
CA GLN A 169 24.26 -9.34 9.31
C GLN A 169 22.81 -8.88 9.08
N LEU A 170 21.90 -9.78 8.68
CA LEU A 170 20.48 -9.42 8.53
C LEU A 170 19.83 -9.10 9.88
N ILE A 171 20.23 -9.77 10.96
CA ILE A 171 19.80 -9.44 12.33
C ILE A 171 20.30 -8.03 12.72
N VAL A 172 21.56 -7.71 12.42
CA VAL A 172 22.13 -6.37 12.66
C VAL A 172 21.35 -5.30 11.88
N ILE A 173 21.11 -5.52 10.58
CA ILE A 173 20.32 -4.62 9.72
C ILE A 173 18.93 -4.37 10.32
N ARG A 174 18.22 -5.43 10.75
CA ARG A 174 16.89 -5.31 11.37
C ARG A 174 16.91 -4.44 12.63
N LYS A 175 17.91 -4.64 13.49
CA LYS A 175 18.08 -3.85 14.73
C LYS A 175 18.41 -2.39 14.40
N ASN A 176 19.31 -2.16 13.44
CA ASN A 176 19.65 -0.82 12.98
C ASN A 176 18.43 -0.10 12.42
N PHE A 177 17.59 -0.74 11.60
CA PHE A 177 16.35 -0.11 11.12
C PHE A 177 15.41 0.29 12.24
N THR A 178 15.21 -0.59 13.23
CA THR A 178 14.37 -0.26 14.39
C THR A 178 14.86 1.02 15.08
N ASN A 179 16.17 1.15 15.28
CA ASN A 179 16.78 2.31 15.93
C ASN A 179 16.74 3.57 15.05
N ILE A 180 17.13 3.44 13.77
CA ILE A 180 17.15 4.55 12.80
C ILE A 180 15.74 5.13 12.68
N PHE A 181 14.73 4.30 12.43
CA PHE A 181 13.37 4.82 12.25
C PHE A 181 12.80 5.42 13.54
N ALA A 182 13.08 4.83 14.70
CA ALA A 182 12.66 5.38 15.99
C ALA A 182 13.22 6.79 16.24
N GLU A 183 14.45 7.07 15.83
CA GLU A 183 15.07 8.40 15.93
C GLU A 183 14.28 9.48 15.17
N TYR A 184 13.65 9.11 14.04
CA TYR A 184 12.81 10.01 13.25
C TYR A 184 11.32 9.93 13.61
N GLY A 185 10.97 9.25 14.71
CA GLY A 185 9.58 9.10 15.16
C GLY A 185 8.76 8.08 14.35
N PHE A 186 9.41 7.28 13.52
CA PHE A 186 8.78 6.17 12.81
C PHE A 186 8.84 4.88 13.63
N ARG A 187 7.83 4.03 13.46
CA ARG A 187 7.81 2.68 14.07
C ARG A 187 7.73 1.62 12.97
N LEU A 188 8.83 0.89 12.78
CA LEU A 188 8.88 -0.28 11.91
C LEU A 188 8.40 -1.50 12.70
N ARG A 189 7.49 -2.28 12.10
CA ARG A 189 6.85 -3.43 12.74
C ARG A 189 6.51 -4.51 11.71
N LYS A 190 5.78 -5.54 12.17
CA LYS A 190 5.33 -6.71 11.40
C LYS A 190 6.49 -7.40 10.68
N PHE A 191 7.60 -7.54 11.40
CA PHE A 191 8.77 -8.20 10.84
C PHE A 191 8.46 -9.64 10.46
N GLN A 192 8.93 -10.03 9.27
CA GLN A 192 8.83 -11.38 8.73
C GLN A 192 10.12 -11.74 8.01
N SER A 193 10.44 -13.04 7.96
CA SER A 193 11.67 -13.57 7.38
C SER A 193 11.47 -15.03 6.95
N ASN A 194 12.25 -15.49 5.97
CA ASN A 194 12.34 -16.91 5.61
C ASN A 194 13.20 -17.72 6.60
N SER A 195 13.78 -17.08 7.61
CA SER A 195 14.52 -17.72 8.68
C SER A 195 14.07 -17.21 10.04
N SER A 196 13.68 -18.12 10.93
CA SER A 196 13.21 -17.81 12.28
C SER A 196 14.29 -17.16 13.15
N SER A 197 15.57 -17.50 12.95
CA SER A 197 16.68 -16.93 13.73
C SER A 197 16.80 -15.41 13.56
N VAL A 198 16.35 -14.86 12.43
CA VAL A 198 16.34 -13.40 12.19
C VAL A 198 15.42 -12.67 13.18
N LEU A 199 14.39 -13.36 13.68
CA LEU A 199 13.31 -12.82 14.51
C LEU A 199 13.32 -13.34 15.96
N GLN A 200 14.32 -14.15 16.33
CA GLN A 200 14.31 -14.89 17.59
C GLN A 200 14.26 -13.97 18.83
N ASP A 201 15.08 -12.93 18.86
CA ASP A 201 15.12 -11.91 19.92
C ASP A 201 13.84 -11.05 20.01
N LEU A 202 13.01 -11.03 18.97
CA LEU A 202 11.67 -10.41 19.06
C LEU A 202 10.65 -11.34 19.70
N GLN A 203 10.81 -12.65 19.51
CA GLN A 203 9.92 -13.67 20.09
C GLN A 203 10.08 -13.77 21.60
N ASP A 204 11.32 -13.66 22.09
CA ASP A 204 11.65 -13.79 23.51
C ASP A 204 11.14 -12.59 24.35
N ASN A 205 10.81 -11.46 23.72
CA ASN A 205 10.33 -10.23 24.36
C ASN A 205 8.78 -10.10 24.35
N ILE A 206 8.06 -11.18 24.69
CA ILE A 206 6.61 -11.34 24.47
C ILE A 206 5.77 -10.16 24.99
N GLY A 207 4.93 -9.62 24.09
CA GLY A 207 3.81 -8.74 24.41
C GLY A 207 3.18 -8.00 23.22
N ASN A 208 3.89 -7.85 22.10
CA ASN A 208 3.39 -7.07 20.96
C ASN A 208 3.01 -7.95 19.76
N ALA A 209 1.80 -7.72 19.21
CA ALA A 209 1.27 -8.29 17.98
C ALA A 209 1.99 -7.81 16.69
N ASP A 210 3.27 -7.45 16.80
CA ASP A 210 4.04 -6.70 15.81
C ASP A 210 5.09 -7.56 15.07
N TYR A 211 5.02 -8.89 15.16
CA TYR A 211 5.82 -9.78 14.32
C TYR A 211 5.02 -11.05 14.02
N THR A 212 5.24 -11.63 12.85
CA THR A 212 4.65 -12.91 12.47
C THR A 212 5.77 -13.84 12.08
N VAL A 213 5.93 -14.90 12.85
CA VAL A 213 6.95 -15.92 12.64
C VAL A 213 6.43 -16.93 11.62
N SER A 214 7.36 -17.36 10.75
CA SER A 214 7.28 -18.44 9.75
C SER A 214 6.04 -19.35 9.73
N GLY A 215 5.50 -19.55 8.52
CA GLY A 215 4.55 -20.62 8.18
C GLY A 215 3.32 -20.12 7.44
N GLU A 216 2.97 -18.85 7.62
CA GLU A 216 1.81 -18.25 6.97
C GLU A 216 2.14 -17.69 5.60
N THR A 217 1.18 -17.82 4.70
CA THR A 217 1.20 -17.29 3.35
C THR A 217 0.79 -15.82 3.41
N ILE A 218 1.73 -14.90 3.24
CA ILE A 218 1.53 -13.47 3.52
C ILE A 218 1.28 -12.70 2.22
N LYS A 219 0.27 -11.83 2.21
CA LYS A 219 0.09 -10.84 1.14
C LYS A 219 1.00 -9.65 1.40
N THR A 220 2.04 -9.48 0.58
CA THR A 220 2.94 -8.34 0.61
C THR A 220 2.97 -7.72 -0.79
N LEU A 221 2.75 -6.40 -0.88
CA LEU A 221 2.71 -5.67 -2.15
C LEU A 221 1.75 -6.22 -3.22
N GLY A 222 0.65 -6.85 -2.79
CA GLY A 222 -0.35 -7.44 -3.70
C GLY A 222 0.03 -8.81 -4.28
N ILE A 223 1.25 -9.30 -4.02
CA ILE A 223 1.66 -10.69 -4.28
C ILE A 223 1.55 -11.47 -2.96
N THR A 224 1.41 -12.78 -3.06
CA THR A 224 1.46 -13.64 -1.89
C THR A 224 2.84 -14.31 -1.81
N TRP A 225 3.53 -14.23 -0.67
CA TRP A 225 4.83 -14.83 -0.44
C TRP A 225 4.74 -15.85 0.69
N ASN A 226 5.31 -17.03 0.48
CA ASN A 226 5.43 -18.07 1.50
C ASN A 226 6.84 -18.03 2.08
N ALA A 227 6.95 -17.70 3.38
CA ALA A 227 8.23 -17.56 4.05
C ALA A 227 9.01 -18.88 4.18
N GLN A 228 8.31 -20.01 4.32
CA GLN A 228 8.95 -21.31 4.56
C GLN A 228 9.60 -21.87 3.28
N SER A 229 8.88 -21.83 2.16
CA SER A 229 9.40 -22.28 0.86
C SER A 229 10.13 -21.17 0.10
N ASP A 230 10.11 -19.95 0.63
CA ASP A 230 10.63 -18.75 0.00
C ASP A 230 10.16 -18.58 -1.46
N SER A 231 8.85 -18.72 -1.67
CA SER A 231 8.23 -18.72 -3.00
C SER A 231 7.11 -17.70 -3.12
N PHE A 232 7.01 -17.06 -4.28
CA PHE A 232 5.82 -16.32 -4.64
C PHE A 232 4.70 -17.29 -5.01
N THR A 233 3.54 -17.08 -4.41
CA THR A 233 2.33 -17.85 -4.63
C THR A 233 1.25 -16.96 -5.21
N TYR A 234 0.42 -17.55 -6.06
CA TYR A 234 -0.71 -16.88 -6.67
C TYR A 234 -1.96 -17.69 -6.39
N LYS A 235 -3.00 -17.04 -5.87
CA LYS A 235 -4.28 -17.71 -5.70
C LYS A 235 -4.88 -17.96 -7.07
N ALA A 236 -5.19 -19.22 -7.36
CA ALA A 236 -5.96 -19.56 -8.55
C ALA A 236 -7.30 -18.81 -8.49
N ILE A 237 -7.54 -17.94 -9.47
CA ILE A 237 -8.82 -17.25 -9.59
C ILE A 237 -9.83 -18.28 -10.10
N SER A 238 -11.00 -18.35 -9.44
CA SER A 238 -12.06 -19.24 -9.90
C SER A 238 -12.42 -18.90 -11.35
N SER A 239 -12.36 -19.93 -12.18
CA SER A 239 -12.54 -19.91 -13.64
C SER A 239 -13.92 -19.44 -14.12
N GLY A 240 -14.86 -19.28 -13.18
CA GLY A 240 -16.27 -19.11 -13.51
C GLY A 240 -16.85 -20.33 -14.24
N LYS A 241 -16.21 -21.52 -14.19
CA LYS A 241 -16.71 -22.77 -14.78
C LYS A 241 -18.18 -23.07 -14.41
N ASN A 242 -18.61 -22.61 -13.23
CA ASN A 242 -19.97 -22.81 -12.72
C ASN A 242 -20.95 -21.68 -13.09
N LYS A 243 -20.56 -20.70 -13.93
CA LYS A 243 -21.47 -19.66 -14.41
C LYS A 243 -22.17 -20.08 -15.69
N ILE A 244 -23.49 -20.09 -15.66
CA ILE A 244 -24.38 -20.44 -16.78
C ILE A 244 -24.11 -19.58 -18.03
N SER A 245 -23.65 -18.34 -17.87
CA SER A 245 -23.14 -17.52 -18.98
C SER A 245 -21.80 -16.87 -18.64
N VAL A 246 -20.78 -17.17 -19.43
CA VAL A 246 -19.56 -16.36 -19.46
C VAL A 246 -19.81 -15.15 -20.36
N THR A 247 -19.38 -13.97 -19.92
CA THR A 247 -19.49 -12.72 -20.69
C THR A 247 -18.13 -12.04 -20.81
N LYS A 248 -18.04 -11.06 -21.70
CA LYS A 248 -16.84 -10.22 -21.85
C LYS A 248 -16.46 -9.55 -20.52
N ARG A 249 -17.45 -9.13 -19.72
CA ARG A 249 -17.23 -8.56 -18.38
C ARG A 249 -16.59 -9.57 -17.42
N VAL A 250 -17.06 -10.82 -17.43
CA VAL A 250 -16.49 -11.89 -16.58
C VAL A 250 -15.02 -12.13 -16.94
N ILE A 251 -14.70 -12.24 -18.23
CA ILE A 251 -13.33 -12.43 -18.70
C ILE A 251 -12.43 -11.25 -18.30
N LEU A 252 -12.91 -10.01 -18.49
CA LEU A 252 -12.13 -8.83 -18.07
C LEU A 252 -11.87 -8.83 -16.57
N SER A 253 -12.89 -9.16 -15.77
CA SER A 253 -12.76 -9.24 -14.32
C SER A 253 -11.74 -10.30 -13.91
N TYR A 254 -11.74 -11.47 -14.57
CA TYR A 254 -10.73 -12.51 -14.33
C TYR A 254 -9.32 -11.99 -14.63
N ILE A 255 -9.09 -11.42 -15.82
CA ILE A 255 -7.77 -10.90 -16.21
C ILE A 255 -7.30 -9.81 -15.24
N SER A 256 -8.18 -8.89 -14.88
CA SER A 256 -7.85 -7.73 -14.03
C SER A 256 -7.62 -8.09 -12.57
N LYS A 257 -8.18 -9.22 -12.10
CA LYS A 257 -7.94 -9.73 -10.75
C LYS A 257 -6.56 -10.35 -10.59
N GLN A 258 -5.89 -10.72 -11.69
CA GLN A 258 -4.55 -11.28 -11.64
C GLN A 258 -3.53 -10.14 -11.54
N PHE A 259 -3.08 -9.87 -10.31
CA PHE A 259 -1.97 -8.97 -10.06
C PHE A 259 -0.66 -9.73 -10.22
N ASP A 260 0.12 -9.39 -11.25
CA ASP A 260 1.37 -10.07 -11.62
C ASP A 260 2.41 -9.03 -12.10
N PRO A 261 3.01 -8.27 -11.17
CA PRO A 261 3.90 -7.17 -11.54
C PRO A 261 5.21 -7.67 -12.17
N LEU A 262 5.63 -8.92 -11.90
CA LEU A 262 6.82 -9.54 -12.50
C LEU A 262 6.53 -10.22 -13.84
N GLY A 263 5.26 -10.37 -14.24
CA GLY A 263 4.89 -11.08 -15.45
C GLY A 263 5.11 -12.60 -15.38
N LEU A 264 5.24 -13.19 -14.19
CA LEU A 264 5.52 -14.64 -14.02
C LEU A 264 4.37 -15.51 -14.55
N LEU A 265 3.15 -15.00 -14.52
CA LEU A 265 1.94 -15.66 -15.01
C LEU A 265 1.60 -15.25 -16.45
N SER A 266 2.48 -14.54 -17.15
CA SER A 266 2.22 -14.07 -18.52
C SER A 266 1.86 -15.22 -19.46
N HIS A 267 2.54 -16.37 -19.34
CA HIS A 267 2.29 -17.57 -20.15
C HIS A 267 0.88 -18.17 -19.94
N ILE A 268 0.29 -17.97 -18.76
CA ILE A 268 -1.08 -18.39 -18.44
C ILE A 268 -2.07 -17.31 -18.88
N THR A 269 -1.82 -16.06 -18.49
CA THR A 269 -2.76 -14.94 -18.68
C THR A 269 -2.85 -14.46 -20.14
N ILE A 270 -1.84 -14.73 -20.97
CA ILE A 270 -1.83 -14.35 -22.38
C ILE A 270 -3.01 -14.98 -23.14
N ARG A 271 -3.36 -16.23 -22.84
CA ARG A 271 -4.48 -16.92 -23.49
C ARG A 271 -5.80 -16.22 -23.21
N SER A 272 -6.03 -15.82 -21.95
CA SER A 272 -7.19 -15.03 -21.54
C SER A 272 -7.23 -13.66 -22.24
N LYS A 273 -6.07 -12.99 -22.36
CA LYS A 273 -5.93 -11.70 -23.05
C LYS A 273 -6.22 -11.80 -24.55
N LEU A 274 -5.79 -12.88 -25.21
CA LEU A 274 -6.09 -13.16 -26.62
C LEU A 274 -7.59 -13.38 -26.84
N ILE A 275 -8.27 -14.12 -25.96
CA ILE A 275 -9.74 -14.26 -26.02
C ILE A 275 -10.43 -12.90 -25.86
N MET A 276 -9.98 -12.07 -24.90
CA MET A 276 -10.49 -10.71 -24.73
C MET A 276 -10.29 -9.86 -26.00
N GLN A 277 -9.14 -9.97 -26.65
CA GLN A 277 -8.86 -9.28 -27.91
C GLN A 277 -9.84 -9.70 -29.01
N ARG A 278 -10.07 -11.00 -29.19
CA ARG A 278 -11.05 -11.53 -30.16
C ARG A 278 -12.47 -11.04 -29.87
N LEU A 279 -12.88 -11.03 -28.61
CA LEU A 279 -14.19 -10.48 -28.21
C LEU A 279 -14.35 -8.98 -28.49
N ARG A 280 -13.26 -8.22 -28.40
CA ARG A 280 -13.23 -6.80 -28.79
C ARG A 280 -13.34 -6.64 -30.32
N GLN A 281 -12.59 -7.43 -31.08
CA GLN A 281 -12.63 -7.43 -32.55
C GLN A 281 -14.02 -7.80 -33.09
N ALA A 282 -14.66 -8.81 -32.49
CA ALA A 282 -16.02 -9.23 -32.83
C ALA A 282 -17.13 -8.27 -32.32
N LYS A 283 -16.77 -7.13 -31.73
CA LYS A 283 -17.69 -6.11 -31.21
C LYS A 283 -18.79 -6.67 -30.28
N ILE A 284 -18.47 -7.72 -29.51
CA ILE A 284 -19.41 -8.33 -28.56
C ILE A 284 -19.69 -7.36 -27.41
N LYS A 285 -20.99 -7.16 -27.10
CA LYS A 285 -21.46 -6.35 -25.96
C LYS A 285 -21.03 -6.97 -24.62
N TRP A 286 -20.86 -6.13 -23.60
CA TRP A 286 -20.28 -6.51 -22.30
C TRP A 286 -20.94 -7.72 -21.62
N ASP A 287 -22.27 -7.77 -21.67
CA ASP A 287 -23.09 -8.71 -20.92
C ASP A 287 -23.80 -9.73 -21.83
N LYS A 288 -23.39 -9.81 -23.11
CA LYS A 288 -23.85 -10.85 -24.03
C LYS A 288 -23.04 -12.13 -23.80
N SER A 289 -23.72 -13.28 -23.80
CA SER A 289 -23.07 -14.60 -23.77
C SER A 289 -22.08 -14.76 -24.92
N LEU A 290 -20.99 -15.47 -24.65
CA LEU A 290 -19.97 -15.76 -25.66
C LEU A 290 -20.53 -16.67 -26.77
N LEU A 291 -19.95 -16.56 -27.97
CA LEU A 291 -20.12 -17.57 -29.01
C LEU A 291 -19.54 -18.91 -28.52
N THR A 292 -20.14 -20.03 -28.92
CA THR A 292 -19.79 -21.38 -28.49
C THR A 292 -18.29 -21.66 -28.58
N ASP A 293 -17.66 -21.23 -29.67
CA ASP A 293 -16.23 -21.48 -29.92
C ASP A 293 -15.31 -20.76 -28.92
N LEU A 294 -15.59 -19.49 -28.61
CA LEU A 294 -14.86 -18.71 -27.62
C LEU A 294 -15.19 -19.15 -26.18
N HIS A 295 -16.39 -19.65 -25.96
CA HIS A 295 -16.80 -20.24 -24.69
C HIS A 295 -16.00 -21.52 -24.40
N THR A 296 -15.89 -22.42 -25.38
CA THR A 296 -15.09 -23.65 -25.26
C THR A 296 -13.61 -23.33 -25.04
N GLN A 297 -13.04 -22.40 -25.81
CA GLN A 297 -11.65 -21.95 -25.60
C GLN A 297 -11.42 -21.39 -24.20
N TRP A 298 -12.39 -20.64 -23.65
CA TRP A 298 -12.31 -20.12 -22.29
C TRP A 298 -12.31 -21.24 -21.24
N LEU A 299 -13.21 -22.22 -21.35
CA LEU A 299 -13.30 -23.33 -20.40
C LEU A 299 -12.03 -24.20 -20.40
N ASN A 300 -11.43 -24.39 -21.57
CA ASN A 300 -10.19 -25.15 -21.75
C ASN A 300 -8.94 -24.46 -21.16
N LEU A 301 -9.01 -23.18 -20.75
CA LEU A 301 -7.89 -22.53 -20.06
C LEU A 301 -7.61 -23.09 -18.67
N PHE A 302 -8.56 -23.86 -18.13
CA PHE A 302 -8.59 -24.26 -16.73
C PHE A 302 -8.63 -25.78 -16.55
N ASN A 303 -8.45 -26.54 -17.63
CA ASN A 303 -8.27 -27.99 -17.64
C ASN A 303 -6.81 -28.26 -18.02
#